data_AF-A0A7D5QCE3-F1
#
_entry.id   AF-A0A7D5QCE3-F1
#
_cell.length_a   1.000
_cell.length_b   1.000
_cell.length_c   1.000
_cell.angle_alpha   90.00
_cell.angle_beta   90.00
_cell.angle_gamma   90.00
#
_symmetry.space_group_name_H-M   'P 1'
#
loop_
_entity.id
_entity.type
_entity.pdbx_description
1 polymer ?
#
loop_
_entity_poly.entity_id
_entity_poly.type
_entity_poly.pdbx_seq_one_letter_code
_entity_poly.pdbx_strand_id
1 'polypeptide(L)'
;MNRPTVSTDEPSGGAAGAPSTETYCISCGESISADAEICPHCGVSQRRLPESGGPGRTADEKYCTNCGSVVNRDAELCPECGAEQTIGAGGEVDKLAAALIALFLGGLGIHKFYLGDNKMGVLYLCFFWTGIPAVLGIIEGIIYLTKSDEEFQRRYVKR
;
A
#
# COMPACT_ATOMS: atom_id res chain seq x y z
N MET A 1 21.66 -38.41 42.07
CA MET A 1 21.23 -37.33 41.14
C MET A 1 22.45 -36.56 40.67
N ASN A 2 22.42 -36.12 39.41
CA ASN A 2 23.34 -35.19 38.71
C ASN A 2 24.78 -35.66 38.46
N ARG A 3 25.40 -35.39 37.30
CA ARG A 3 25.07 -35.04 35.91
C ARG A 3 26.47 -35.03 35.26
N PRO A 4 26.75 -35.69 34.13
CA PRO A 4 28.04 -35.54 33.48
C PRO A 4 28.02 -34.26 32.65
N THR A 5 29.09 -33.46 32.69
CA THR A 5 29.34 -32.45 31.65
C THR A 5 30.76 -32.65 31.16
N VAL A 6 30.84 -33.33 30.02
CA VAL A 6 32.01 -33.50 29.19
C VAL A 6 32.48 -32.13 28.73
N SER A 7 33.73 -31.85 29.04
CA SER A 7 34.60 -30.87 28.39
C SER A 7 35.13 -31.44 27.08
N THR A 8 35.20 -30.58 26.04
CA THR A 8 36.16 -30.45 24.92
C THR A 8 35.39 -29.82 23.73
N ASP A 9 35.88 -28.97 22.82
CA ASP A 9 37.20 -28.69 22.23
C ASP A 9 37.26 -27.24 21.65
N GLU A 10 38.47 -26.82 21.28
CA GLU A 10 38.89 -25.55 20.63
C GLU A 10 38.18 -25.14 19.31
N PRO A 11 38.30 -23.85 18.88
CA PRO A 11 37.81 -23.36 17.59
C PRO A 11 38.88 -23.45 16.50
N SER A 12 38.59 -24.13 15.38
CA SER A 12 39.46 -24.17 14.20
C SER A 12 38.76 -23.63 12.95
N GLY A 13 39.40 -22.68 12.27
CA GLY A 13 39.27 -22.46 10.81
C GLY A 13 38.07 -21.64 10.34
N GLY A 14 38.35 -20.56 9.61
CA GLY A 14 37.36 -19.54 9.25
C GLY A 14 36.46 -19.84 8.05
N ALA A 15 35.40 -19.04 7.95
CA ALA A 15 34.67 -18.73 6.73
C ALA A 15 33.87 -17.43 6.95
N ALA A 16 33.59 -16.73 5.85
CA ALA A 16 32.96 -15.42 5.75
C ALA A 16 31.70 -15.21 6.60
N GLY A 17 31.47 -13.96 7.01
CA GLY A 17 30.42 -13.53 7.95
C GLY A 17 29.03 -14.11 7.65
N ALA A 18 28.58 -14.98 8.55
CA ALA A 18 27.20 -15.46 8.63
C ALA A 18 26.37 -14.50 9.52
N PRO A 19 25.09 -14.25 9.20
CA PRO A 19 24.21 -13.46 10.05
C PRO A 19 23.95 -14.20 11.37
N SER A 20 23.80 -13.42 12.46
CA SER A 20 23.59 -13.90 13.82
C SER A 20 22.52 -15.00 13.89
N THR A 21 22.91 -16.18 14.37
CA THR A 21 22.15 -17.45 14.33
C THR A 21 20.94 -17.51 15.25
N GLU A 22 20.73 -16.51 16.10
CA GLU A 22 19.66 -16.49 17.10
C GLU A 22 18.97 -15.13 17.10
N THR A 23 17.65 -15.14 17.19
CA THR A 23 16.79 -13.95 17.33
C THR A 23 15.75 -14.21 18.41
N TYR A 24 14.98 -13.19 18.80
CA TYR A 24 13.94 -13.35 19.83
C TYR A 24 12.55 -13.35 19.21
N CYS A 25 11.67 -14.17 19.76
CA CYS A 25 10.26 -14.23 19.39
C CYS A 25 9.54 -12.92 19.74
N ILE A 26 8.78 -12.32 18.80
CA ILE A 26 8.08 -11.04 19.03
C ILE A 26 7.02 -11.09 20.14
N SER A 27 6.54 -12.30 20.48
CA SER A 27 5.42 -12.49 21.39
C SER A 27 5.86 -12.98 22.76
N CYS A 28 6.67 -14.04 22.82
CA CYS A 28 7.07 -14.65 24.10
C CYS A 28 8.48 -14.26 24.57
N GLY A 29 9.30 -13.63 23.71
CA GLY A 29 10.64 -13.18 24.07
C GLY A 29 11.70 -14.28 24.20
N GLU A 30 11.37 -15.54 23.93
CA GLU A 30 12.33 -16.65 23.93
C GLU A 30 13.27 -16.59 22.73
N SER A 31 14.50 -17.10 22.87
CA SER A 31 15.44 -17.25 21.77
C SER A 31 14.98 -18.32 20.78
N ILE A 32 15.01 -17.98 19.51
CA ILE A 32 14.64 -18.84 18.39
C ILE A 32 15.65 -18.68 17.26
N SER A 33 15.72 -19.68 16.38
CA SER A 33 16.53 -19.60 15.17
C SER A 33 16.13 -18.40 14.30
N ALA A 34 17.11 -17.73 13.69
CA ALA A 34 16.88 -16.58 12.83
C ALA A 34 15.99 -16.88 11.60
N ASP A 35 15.93 -18.15 11.17
CA ASP A 35 15.08 -18.66 10.08
C ASP A 35 13.77 -19.31 10.56
N ALA A 36 13.49 -19.29 11.86
CA ALA A 36 12.28 -19.92 12.41
C ALA A 36 11.01 -19.23 11.86
N GLU A 37 10.20 -19.94 11.09
CA GLU A 37 8.91 -19.43 10.59
C GLU A 37 7.82 -19.40 11.67
N ILE A 38 7.89 -20.35 12.61
CA ILE A 38 6.97 -20.51 13.74
C ILE A 38 7.80 -20.67 14.99
N CYS A 39 7.50 -19.90 16.03
CA CYS A 39 8.18 -20.00 17.32
C CYS A 39 7.88 -21.38 17.96
N PRO A 40 8.89 -22.22 18.27
CA PRO A 40 8.66 -23.53 18.88
C PRO A 40 8.17 -23.45 20.34
N HIS A 41 8.27 -22.28 20.98
CA HIS A 41 7.90 -22.09 22.38
C HIS A 41 6.45 -21.61 22.56
N CYS A 42 5.92 -20.79 21.66
CA CYS A 42 4.57 -20.23 21.79
C CYS A 42 3.69 -20.36 20.53
N GLY A 43 4.23 -20.89 19.43
CA GLY A 43 3.46 -21.19 18.21
C GLY A 43 3.10 -19.99 17.33
N VAL A 44 3.53 -18.77 17.67
CA VAL A 44 3.26 -17.59 16.83
C VAL A 44 4.22 -17.54 15.65
N SER A 45 3.73 -17.10 14.49
CA SER A 45 4.56 -16.97 13.30
C SER A 45 5.59 -15.84 13.48
N GLN A 46 6.80 -16.09 13.00
CA GLN A 46 7.97 -15.23 13.15
C GLN A 46 8.51 -14.78 11.79
N ARG A 47 7.69 -14.92 10.73
CA ARG A 47 7.99 -14.54 9.34
C ARG A 47 8.41 -13.06 9.28
N ARG A 48 9.70 -12.83 9.52
CA ARG A 48 10.39 -11.58 9.25
C ARG A 48 10.58 -11.53 7.75
N LEU A 49 10.07 -10.47 7.13
CA LEU A 49 10.33 -10.18 5.72
C LEU A 49 11.86 -10.22 5.50
N PRO A 50 12.38 -10.94 4.51
CA PRO A 50 13.80 -10.90 4.22
C PRO A 50 14.19 -9.46 3.86
N GLU A 51 15.15 -8.90 4.60
CA GLU A 51 15.82 -7.68 4.20
C GLU A 51 16.57 -7.95 2.89
N SER A 52 16.21 -7.19 1.86
CA SER A 52 16.78 -7.16 0.51
C SER A 52 16.45 -8.32 -0.46
N GLY A 53 15.58 -8.02 -1.44
CA GLY A 53 15.76 -8.55 -2.80
C GLY A 53 14.76 -9.56 -3.38
N GLY A 54 13.57 -9.74 -2.80
CA GLY A 54 12.47 -10.43 -3.52
C GLY A 54 11.85 -9.53 -4.61
N PRO A 55 11.07 -10.05 -5.58
CA PRO A 55 10.22 -9.18 -6.41
C PRO A 55 9.29 -8.46 -5.44
N GLY A 56 9.68 -7.24 -5.09
CA GLY A 56 8.92 -6.36 -4.24
C GLY A 56 7.55 -6.27 -4.88
N ARG A 57 6.53 -6.44 -4.06
CA ARG A 57 5.13 -6.19 -4.41
C ARG A 57 5.05 -5.17 -5.53
N THR A 58 4.39 -5.55 -6.61
CA THR A 58 4.03 -4.54 -7.59
C THR A 58 3.20 -3.48 -6.87
N ALA A 59 3.18 -2.24 -7.37
CA ALA A 59 2.37 -1.16 -6.77
C ALA A 59 0.89 -1.54 -6.59
N ASP A 60 0.47 -2.61 -7.27
CA ASP A 60 -0.87 -3.15 -7.38
C ASP A 60 -1.11 -4.37 -6.48
N GLU A 61 -0.29 -4.60 -5.43
CA GLU A 61 -0.46 -5.73 -4.50
C GLU A 61 -0.55 -5.28 -3.03
N LYS A 62 -1.47 -5.90 -2.27
CA LYS A 62 -1.68 -5.71 -0.82
C LYS A 62 -1.73 -7.07 -0.10
N TYR A 63 -1.63 -7.07 1.24
CA TYR A 63 -1.89 -8.29 2.02
C TYR A 63 -3.36 -8.33 2.40
N CYS A 64 -3.94 -9.53 2.34
CA CYS A 64 -5.26 -9.78 2.91
C CYS A 64 -5.23 -9.49 4.42
N THR A 65 -6.16 -8.67 4.91
CA THR A 65 -6.27 -8.33 6.34
C THR A 65 -6.75 -9.49 7.21
N ASN A 66 -7.34 -10.53 6.60
CA ASN A 66 -7.83 -11.70 7.30
C ASN A 66 -6.81 -12.86 7.31
N CYS A 67 -6.31 -13.28 6.14
CA CYS A 67 -5.45 -14.45 6.02
C CYS A 67 -3.98 -14.16 5.70
N GLY A 68 -3.64 -12.91 5.36
CA GLY A 68 -2.25 -12.51 5.05
C GLY A 68 -1.73 -12.96 3.68
N SER A 69 -2.56 -13.54 2.80
CA SER A 69 -2.15 -13.82 1.42
C SER A 69 -1.89 -12.52 0.64
N VAL A 70 -1.01 -12.58 -0.36
CA VAL A 70 -0.84 -11.46 -1.29
C VAL A 70 -2.02 -11.45 -2.24
N VAL A 71 -2.71 -10.31 -2.30
CA VAL A 71 -3.86 -10.10 -3.18
C VAL A 71 -3.63 -8.84 -3.99
N ASN A 72 -4.28 -8.74 -5.15
CA ASN A 72 -4.26 -7.51 -5.92
C ASN A 72 -4.89 -6.36 -5.10
N ARG A 73 -4.38 -5.15 -5.26
CA ARG A 73 -4.84 -3.95 -4.55
C ARG A 73 -6.31 -3.65 -4.85
N ASP A 74 -6.75 -3.93 -6.06
CA ASP A 74 -8.13 -3.75 -6.53
C ASP A 74 -8.99 -5.00 -6.30
N ALA A 75 -8.46 -6.07 -5.70
CA ALA A 75 -9.26 -7.22 -5.32
C ALA A 75 -10.31 -6.78 -4.27
N GLU A 76 -11.58 -7.08 -4.57
CA GLU A 76 -12.74 -6.87 -3.67
C GLU A 76 -12.90 -8.03 -2.70
N LEU A 77 -12.54 -9.24 -3.12
CA LEU A 77 -12.54 -10.45 -2.31
C LEU A 77 -11.18 -11.14 -2.40
N CYS A 78 -10.72 -11.68 -1.27
CA CYS A 78 -9.52 -12.51 -1.25
C CYS A 78 -9.83 -13.88 -1.88
N PRO A 79 -9.11 -14.32 -2.93
CA PRO A 79 -9.36 -15.62 -3.57
C PRO A 79 -9.03 -16.82 -2.66
N GLU A 80 -8.18 -16.60 -1.65
CA GLU A 80 -7.72 -17.66 -0.74
C GLU A 80 -8.69 -17.92 0.42
N CYS A 81 -9.32 -16.86 0.97
CA CYS A 81 -10.15 -17.00 2.17
C CYS A 81 -11.54 -16.38 2.06
N GLY A 82 -11.86 -15.70 0.96
CA GLY A 82 -13.16 -15.07 0.73
C GLY A 82 -13.42 -13.80 1.55
N ALA A 83 -12.47 -13.33 2.36
CA ALA A 83 -12.64 -12.09 3.10
C ALA A 83 -12.72 -10.90 2.14
N GLU A 84 -13.67 -10.00 2.39
CA GLU A 84 -13.78 -8.73 1.70
C GLU A 84 -12.54 -7.88 1.96
N GLN A 85 -11.98 -7.32 0.89
CA GLN A 85 -10.76 -6.54 0.89
C GLN A 85 -11.04 -5.05 0.71
N THR A 86 -12.28 -4.64 0.95
CA THR A 86 -12.86 -3.32 0.72
C THR A 86 -12.21 -2.20 1.54
N ILE A 87 -11.22 -2.48 2.39
CA ILE A 87 -10.33 -1.45 2.97
C ILE A 87 -9.20 -1.13 1.98
N GLY A 88 -9.61 -0.76 0.76
CA GLY A 88 -8.72 -0.52 -0.38
C GLY A 88 -9.46 -0.19 -1.67
N ALA A 89 -10.79 -0.18 -1.66
CA ALA A 89 -11.54 0.53 -2.69
C ALA A 89 -11.27 2.01 -2.46
N GLY A 90 -10.29 2.57 -3.18
CA GLY A 90 -10.25 4.02 -3.29
C GLY A 90 -11.65 4.47 -3.73
N GLY A 91 -12.09 5.59 -3.18
CA GLY A 91 -13.43 6.11 -3.46
C GLY A 91 -13.63 6.17 -4.96
N GLU A 92 -14.73 5.58 -5.41
CA GLU A 92 -15.24 5.88 -6.74
C GLU A 92 -15.51 7.39 -6.75
N VAL A 93 -14.82 8.11 -7.63
CA VAL A 93 -14.94 9.56 -7.68
C VAL A 93 -16.22 9.87 -8.42
N ASP A 94 -17.21 10.46 -7.75
CA ASP A 94 -18.50 10.76 -8.39
C ASP A 94 -18.31 11.75 -9.55
N LYS A 95 -18.59 11.31 -10.77
CA LYS A 95 -18.49 12.14 -11.99
C LYS A 95 -19.33 13.41 -11.87
N LEU A 96 -20.55 13.27 -11.36
CA LEU A 96 -21.46 14.41 -11.18
C LEU A 96 -20.90 15.40 -10.15
N ALA A 97 -20.36 14.92 -9.03
CA ALA A 97 -19.72 15.77 -8.04
C ALA A 97 -18.51 16.50 -8.64
N ALA A 98 -17.63 15.78 -9.36
CA ALA A 98 -16.48 16.37 -10.04
C ALA A 98 -16.89 17.46 -11.05
N ALA A 99 -17.96 17.23 -11.81
CA ALA A 99 -18.49 18.20 -12.77
C ALA A 99 -19.08 19.45 -12.10
N LEU A 100 -19.86 19.26 -11.02
CA LEU A 100 -20.43 20.38 -10.27
C LEU A 100 -19.34 21.21 -9.58
N ILE A 101 -18.35 20.56 -8.98
CA ILE A 101 -17.20 21.24 -8.39
C ILE A 101 -16.43 21.99 -9.48
N ALA A 102 -16.25 21.43 -10.67
CA ALA A 102 -15.59 22.13 -11.78
C ALA A 102 -16.38 23.36 -12.26
N LEU A 103 -17.71 23.30 -12.32
CA LEU A 103 -18.55 24.42 -12.74
C LEU A 103 -18.61 25.56 -11.72
N PHE A 104 -18.76 25.24 -10.43
CA PHE A 104 -18.94 26.25 -9.39
C PHE A 104 -17.63 26.68 -8.71
N LEU A 105 -16.68 25.76 -8.55
CA LEU A 105 -15.41 25.94 -7.84
C LEU A 105 -14.19 25.78 -8.76
N GLY A 106 -14.39 25.70 -10.08
CA GLY A 106 -13.31 25.51 -11.05
C GLY A 106 -12.27 26.62 -11.08
N GLY A 107 -12.68 27.85 -10.75
CA GLY A 107 -11.76 28.99 -10.63
C GLY A 107 -10.66 28.81 -9.59
N LEU A 108 -10.90 28.00 -8.56
CA LEU A 108 -9.91 27.65 -7.54
C LEU A 108 -9.12 26.38 -7.88
N GLY A 109 -9.57 25.59 -8.87
CA GLY A 109 -8.97 24.31 -9.23
C GLY A 109 -9.28 23.13 -8.31
N ILE A 110 -10.29 23.26 -7.44
CA ILE A 110 -10.61 22.25 -6.42
C ILE A 110 -11.00 20.90 -7.05
N HIS A 111 -11.65 20.92 -8.22
CA HIS A 111 -12.02 19.70 -8.95
C HIS A 111 -10.80 18.85 -9.35
N LYS A 112 -9.62 19.44 -9.57
CA LYS A 112 -8.39 18.68 -9.86
C LYS A 112 -7.88 17.90 -8.66
N PHE A 113 -8.00 18.46 -7.46
CA PHE A 113 -7.68 17.75 -6.23
C PHE A 113 -8.70 16.64 -5.94
N TYR A 114 -9.98 16.89 -6.25
CA TYR A 114 -11.02 15.86 -6.13
C TYR A 114 -10.74 14.65 -7.03
N LEU A 115 -10.16 14.88 -8.21
CA LEU A 115 -9.70 13.84 -9.14
C LEU A 115 -8.35 13.20 -8.76
N GLY A 116 -7.68 13.69 -7.72
CA GLY A 116 -6.34 13.26 -7.29
C GLY A 116 -5.16 13.80 -8.11
N ASP A 117 -5.42 14.70 -9.07
CA ASP A 117 -4.38 15.39 -9.85
C ASP A 117 -3.83 16.62 -9.10
N ASN A 118 -3.11 16.37 -8.01
CA ASN A 118 -2.60 17.42 -7.11
C ASN A 118 -1.70 18.43 -7.83
N LYS A 119 -0.93 18.00 -8.85
CA LYS A 119 -0.04 18.89 -9.61
C LYS A 119 -0.84 19.94 -10.38
N MET A 120 -1.89 19.51 -11.08
CA MET A 120 -2.77 20.43 -11.82
C MET A 120 -3.61 21.28 -10.86
N GLY A 121 -4.05 20.73 -9.73
CA GLY A 121 -4.76 21.48 -8.70
C GLY A 121 -3.92 22.63 -8.14
N VAL A 122 -2.66 22.38 -7.78
CA VAL A 122 -1.75 23.43 -7.30
C VAL A 122 -1.50 24.48 -8.38
N LEU A 123 -1.35 24.07 -9.64
CA LEU A 123 -1.20 25.00 -10.76
C LEU A 123 -2.42 25.94 -10.87
N TYR A 124 -3.64 25.38 -10.84
CA TYR A 124 -4.86 26.18 -10.92
C TYR A 124 -4.97 27.13 -9.72
N LEU A 125 -4.59 26.68 -8.53
CA LEU A 125 -4.54 27.52 -7.35
C LEU A 125 -3.51 28.65 -7.50
N CYS A 126 -2.30 28.41 -8.02
CA CYS A 126 -1.34 29.50 -8.25
C CYS A 126 -1.84 30.54 -9.28
N PHE A 127 -2.71 30.15 -10.21
CA PHE A 127 -3.25 31.04 -11.23
C PHE A 127 -4.70 31.50 -10.97
N PHE A 128 -5.30 31.22 -9.80
CA PHE A 128 -6.74 31.51 -9.55
C PHE A 128 -7.08 33.00 -9.76
N TRP A 129 -6.19 33.89 -9.33
CA TRP A 129 -6.32 35.36 -9.46
C TRP A 129 -6.34 35.88 -10.90
N THR A 130 -5.90 35.08 -11.89
CA THR A 130 -5.92 35.48 -13.31
C THR A 130 -7.29 35.29 -13.95
N GLY A 131 -8.22 34.59 -13.29
CA GLY A 131 -9.53 34.23 -13.85
C GLY A 131 -9.47 33.16 -14.96
N ILE A 132 -8.30 32.83 -15.49
CA ILE A 132 -8.10 31.78 -16.52
C ILE A 132 -8.57 30.41 -16.02
N PRO A 133 -8.23 29.97 -14.78
CA PRO A 133 -8.71 28.68 -14.27
C PRO A 133 -10.25 28.59 -14.19
N ALA A 134 -10.96 29.71 -14.04
CA ALA A 134 -12.42 29.70 -13.98
C ALA A 134 -13.05 29.31 -15.32
N VAL A 135 -12.53 29.86 -16.42
CA VAL A 135 -13.00 29.52 -17.78
C VAL A 135 -12.64 28.07 -18.11
N LEU A 136 -11.42 27.63 -17.79
CA LEU A 136 -11.01 26.24 -18.01
C LEU A 136 -11.85 25.26 -17.17
N GLY A 137 -12.15 25.61 -15.91
CA GLY A 137 -12.98 24.80 -15.03
C GLY A 137 -14.39 24.58 -15.57
N ILE A 138 -15.00 25.61 -16.17
CA ILE A 138 -16.31 25.47 -16.83
C ILE A 138 -16.23 24.51 -18.02
N ILE A 139 -15.22 24.66 -18.88
CA ILE A 139 -15.02 23.78 -20.04
C ILE A 139 -14.81 22.33 -19.58
N GLU A 140 -13.96 22.11 -18.58
CA GLU A 140 -13.71 20.79 -18.01
C GLU A 140 -14.97 20.19 -17.37
N GLY A 141 -15.77 21.00 -16.67
CA GLY A 141 -17.06 20.57 -16.11
C GLY A 141 -18.03 20.06 -17.18
N ILE A 142 -18.15 20.77 -18.31
CA ILE A 142 -18.97 20.32 -19.46
C ILE A 142 -18.40 19.04 -20.07
N ILE A 143 -17.06 18.94 -20.21
CA ILE A 143 -16.42 17.72 -20.71
C ILE A 143 -16.71 16.53 -19.79
N TYR A 144 -16.69 16.70 -18.47
CA TYR A 144 -17.01 15.62 -17.53
C TYR A 144 -18.48 15.18 -17.66
N LEU A 145 -19.42 16.11 -17.81
CA LEU A 145 -20.84 15.78 -18.01
C LEU A 145 -21.11 15.04 -19.32
N THR A 146 -20.32 15.30 -20.36
CA THR A 146 -20.48 14.68 -21.67
C THR A 146 -19.74 13.35 -21.82
N LYS A 147 -19.12 12.85 -20.76
CA LYS A 147 -18.38 11.57 -20.73
C LYS A 147 -19.19 10.47 -20.05
N SER A 148 -19.03 9.23 -20.53
CA SER A 148 -19.52 8.06 -19.77
C SER A 148 -18.72 7.93 -18.47
N ASP A 149 -19.30 7.27 -17.47
CA ASP A 149 -18.67 7.10 -16.16
C ASP A 149 -17.36 6.30 -16.29
N GLU A 150 -17.34 5.25 -17.12
CA GLU A 150 -16.13 4.44 -17.35
C GLU A 150 -15.02 5.25 -18.04
N GLU A 151 -15.38 6.05 -19.04
CA GLU A 151 -14.41 6.93 -19.70
C GLU A 151 -13.87 8.01 -18.75
N PHE A 152 -14.73 8.53 -17.88
CA PHE A 152 -14.36 9.52 -16.89
C PHE A 152 -13.37 8.95 -15.88
N GLN A 153 -13.70 7.80 -15.27
CA GLN A 153 -12.84 7.12 -14.30
C GLN A 153 -11.47 6.82 -14.93
N ARG A 154 -11.45 6.26 -16.15
CA ARG A 154 -10.20 5.84 -16.81
C ARG A 154 -9.29 7.02 -17.18
N ARG A 155 -9.86 8.17 -17.57
CA ARG A 155 -9.07 9.29 -18.14
C ARG A 155 -8.71 10.36 -17.14
N TYR A 156 -9.58 10.65 -16.17
CA TYR A 156 -9.44 11.84 -15.34
C TYR A 156 -9.12 11.54 -13.89
N VAL A 157 -9.51 10.38 -13.36
CA VAL A 157 -9.23 10.01 -11.98
C VAL A 157 -7.79 9.49 -11.88
N LYS A 158 -6.98 10.15 -11.05
CA LYS A 158 -5.58 9.81 -10.78
C LYS A 158 -5.46 9.42 -9.31
N ARG A 159 -4.98 8.21 -9.04
CA ARG A 159 -4.66 7.73 -7.70
C ARG A 159 -3.15 7.68 -7.49
#